data_AF-A0AAD5MF00-F1
#
_entry.id   AF-A0AAD5MF00-F1
#
_cell.length_a   1.000
_cell.length_b   1.000
_cell.length_c   1.000
_cell.angle_alpha   90.00
_cell.angle_beta   90.00
_cell.angle_gamma   90.00
#
_symmetry.space_group_name_H-M   'P 1'
#
loop_
_entity.id
_entity.type
_entity.pdbx_description
1 polymer ?
#
loop_
_entity_poly.entity_id
_entity_poly.type
_entity_poly.pdbx_seq_one_letter_code
_entity_poly.pdbx_strand_id
1 'polypeptide(L)' 'MGPEDDVTERKMSGHEEQPYFVQHLENRTFTGDECTLKCIIMGTPIPHVEWTINEELVTEDE' A
#
# COMPACT_ATOMS: atom_id res chain seq x y z
N MET A 1 48.08 -5.72 2.55
CA MET A 1 47.57 -5.05 3.76
C MET A 1 46.97 -3.74 3.26
N GLY A 2 45.66 -3.53 3.19
CA GLY A 2 44.50 -4.40 3.36
C GLY A 2 43.52 -4.19 2.19
N PRO A 3 42.40 -4.92 2.09
CA PRO A 3 41.40 -4.60 1.11
C PRO A 3 40.67 -3.33 1.56
N GLU A 4 41.06 -2.24 0.92
CA GLU A 4 40.20 -1.15 0.50
C GLU A 4 38.71 -1.52 0.42
N ASP A 5 37.93 -0.84 1.26
CA ASP A 5 36.54 -0.43 1.05
C ASP A 5 35.57 -1.47 0.47
N ASP A 6 35.34 -2.57 1.19
CA ASP A 6 34.11 -3.36 1.01
C ASP A 6 33.01 -2.87 1.97
N VAL A 7 32.63 -1.60 1.80
CA VAL A 7 31.26 -1.17 2.12
C VAL A 7 30.41 -1.48 0.89
N THR A 8 30.32 -2.75 0.50
CA THR A 8 29.22 -3.18 -0.35
C THR A 8 28.03 -3.38 0.57
N GLU A 9 27.22 -2.32 0.62
CA GLU A 9 25.87 -2.33 1.16
C GLU A 9 25.25 -3.69 0.88
N ARG A 10 24.94 -4.44 1.94
CA ARG A 10 24.22 -5.70 1.84
C ARG A 10 22.89 -5.37 1.19
N LYS A 11 22.81 -5.53 -0.14
CA LYS A 11 21.57 -5.51 -0.89
C LYS A 11 20.80 -6.73 -0.39
N MET A 12 20.01 -6.53 0.67
CA MET A 12 19.04 -7.51 1.11
C MET A 12 18.19 -7.77 -0.13
N SER A 13 18.33 -8.96 -0.69
CA SER A 13 17.45 -9.47 -1.73
C SER A 13 16.08 -9.76 -1.11
N GLY A 14 15.41 -8.71 -0.63
CA GLY A 14 13.98 -8.76 -0.40
C GLY A 14 13.33 -8.88 -1.76
N HIS A 15 12.53 -9.93 -1.96
CA HIS A 15 11.75 -10.04 -3.18
C HIS A 15 10.83 -8.81 -3.24
N GLU A 16 11.01 -7.96 -4.26
CA GLU A 16 10.05 -6.91 -4.55
C GLU A 16 8.77 -7.57 -5.05
N GLU A 17 7.66 -7.19 -4.43
CA GLU A 17 6.34 -7.73 -4.74
C GLU A 17 5.45 -6.56 -5.11
N GLN A 18 4.98 -6.57 -6.37
CA GLN A 18 4.03 -5.56 -6.84
C GLN A 18 2.76 -5.60 -5.97
N PRO A 19 2.10 -4.45 -5.76
CA PRO A 19 0.89 -4.41 -4.94
C PRO A 19 -0.20 -5.32 -5.51
N TYR A 20 -0.85 -6.07 -4.63
CA TYR A 20 -2.01 -6.88 -4.97
C TYR A 20 -3.07 -6.83 -3.89
N PHE A 21 -4.33 -6.94 -4.32
CA PHE A 21 -5.46 -7.01 -3.40
C PHE A 21 -5.55 -8.41 -2.80
N VAL A 22 -5.44 -8.48 -1.48
CA VAL A 22 -5.81 -9.66 -0.68
C VAL A 22 -7.32 -9.66 -0.44
N GLN A 23 -7.87 -8.47 -0.20
CA GLN A 23 -9.30 -8.23 -0.11
C GLN A 23 -9.64 -7.05 -1.03
N HIS A 24 -10.40 -7.35 -2.08
CA HIS A 24 -10.93 -6.35 -2.97
C HIS A 24 -11.98 -5.49 -2.26
N LEU A 25 -12.11 -4.25 -2.69
CA LEU A 25 -13.28 -3.44 -2.36
C LEU A 25 -14.52 -4.04 -3.04
N GLU A 26 -15.60 -4.19 -2.30
CA GLU A 26 -16.85 -4.76 -2.78
C GLU A 26 -17.98 -3.73 -2.74
N ASN A 27 -18.91 -3.84 -3.69
CA ASN A 27 -20.13 -3.04 -3.69
C ASN A 27 -20.99 -3.44 -2.50
N ARG A 28 -21.30 -2.48 -1.63
CA ARG A 28 -22.16 -2.68 -0.45
C ARG A 28 -23.15 -1.53 -0.27
N THR A 29 -24.29 -1.86 0.32
CA THR A 29 -25.29 -0.90 0.76
C THR A 29 -25.17 -0.76 2.28
N PHE A 30 -25.08 0.47 2.76
CA PHE A 30 -25.01 0.78 4.18
C PHE A 30 -26.27 1.54 4.61
N THR A 31 -26.66 1.36 5.87
CA THR A 31 -27.78 2.09 6.48
C THR A 31 -27.25 2.83 7.70
N GLY A 32 -27.48 4.13 7.77
CA GLY A 32 -26.95 5.02 8.80
C GLY A 32 -26.19 6.19 8.19
N ASP A 33 -25.60 7.00 9.06
CA ASP A 33 -24.88 8.22 8.66
C ASP A 33 -23.40 7.98 8.35
N GLU A 34 -22.86 6.83 8.77
CA GLU A 34 -21.46 6.46 8.60
C GLU A 34 -21.32 5.05 8.02
N CYS A 35 -20.25 4.83 7.26
CA CYS A 35 -19.91 3.51 6.73
C CYS A 35 -18.40 3.29 6.71
N THR A 36 -18.00 2.01 6.70
CA THR A 36 -16.60 1.62 6.57
C THR A 36 -16.40 0.74 5.33
N LEU A 37 -15.66 1.27 4.38
CA LEU A 37 -15.17 0.54 3.22
C LEU A 37 -13.82 -0.09 3.58
N LYS A 38 -13.62 -1.36 3.22
CA LYS A 38 -12.40 -2.10 3.55
C LYS A 38 -11.82 -2.74 2.30
N CYS A 39 -10.53 -2.54 2.09
CA CYS A 39 -9.70 -3.31 1.19
C CYS A 39 -8.38 -3.66 1.90
N ILE A 40 -7.71 -4.73 1.46
CA ILE A 40 -6.41 -5.13 2.00
C ILE A 40 -5.46 -5.27 0.82
N ILE A 41 -4.38 -4.50 0.83
CA ILE A 41 -3.34 -4.52 -0.18
C ILE A 41 -2.04 -4.98 0.47
N MET A 42 -1.35 -5.91 -0.16
CA MET A 42 0.01 -6.31 0.21
C MET A 42 0.97 -5.98 -0.93
N GLY A 43 2.22 -5.69 -0.58
CA GLY A 43 3.28 -5.36 -1.52
C GLY A 43 4.58 -5.08 -0.77
N THR A 44 5.70 -5.26 -1.45
CA THR A 44 7.03 -4.98 -0.92
C THR A 44 7.77 -4.10 -1.94
N PRO A 45 8.06 -2.81 -1.63
CA PRO A 45 7.77 -2.09 -0.38
C PRO A 45 6.27 -1.85 -0.14
N ILE A 46 5.91 -1.41 1.08
CA ILE A 46 4.51 -1.13 1.47
C ILE A 46 3.89 -0.15 0.47
N PRO A 47 2.72 -0.49 -0.12
CA PRO A 47 2.10 0.35 -1.14
C PRO A 47 1.55 1.66 -0.58
N HIS A 48 1.59 2.70 -1.42
CA HIS A 48 0.80 3.92 -1.23
C HIS A 48 -0.65 3.66 -1.66
N VAL A 49 -1.63 4.08 -0.86
CA VAL A 49 -3.06 3.83 -1.10
C VAL A 49 -3.82 5.14 -1.07
N GLU A 50 -4.61 5.39 -2.11
CA GLU A 50 -5.46 6.57 -2.27
C GLU A 50 -6.90 6.14 -2.54
N TRP A 51 -7.86 6.86 -1.96
CA TRP A 51 -9.28 6.63 -2.19
C TRP A 51 -9.82 7.68 -3.15
N THR A 52 -10.68 7.25 -4.08
CA THR A 52 -11.37 8.16 -5.01
C THR A 52 -12.87 7.92 -5.00
N ILE A 53 -13.65 8.99 -5.11
CA ILE A 53 -15.10 8.95 -5.29
C ILE A 53 -15.39 9.68 -6.60
N ASN A 54 -15.94 8.97 -7.59
CA ASN A 54 -16.23 9.52 -8.92
C ASN A 54 -15.03 10.24 -9.55
N GLU A 55 -13.84 9.62 -9.49
CA GLU A 55 -12.57 10.15 -10.02
C GLU A 55 -11.96 11.33 -9.23
N GLU A 56 -12.60 11.78 -8.15
CA GLU A 56 -12.05 12.81 -7.26
C GLU A 56 -11.35 12.17 -6.05
N LEU A 57 -10.16 12.68 -5.72
CA LEU A 57 -9.37 12.21 -4.57
C LEU A 57 -10.08 12.56 -3.26
N VAL A 58 -10.25 11.56 -2.39
CA VAL A 58 -10.75 11.78 -1.03
C VAL A 58 -9.61 12.27 -0.16
N THR A 59 -9.78 13.45 0.43
CA THR A 59 -8.89 13.97 1.47
C THR A 59 -9.48 13.69 2.85
N GLU A 60 -8.65 13.59 3.87
CA GLU A 60 -9.13 13.61 5.25
C GLU A 60 -9.80 14.96 5.53
N ASP A 61 -11.02 14.95 6.08
CA ASP A 61 -11.64 16.14 6.67
C ASP A 61 -10.82 16.52 7.94
N GLU A 62 -10.45 17.80 8.08
CA GLU A 62 -9.77 18.32 9.28
C GLU A 62 -10.69 18.37 10.52
#